data_AF-A0A3E3DYB5-F1
#
_entry.id   AF-A0A3E3DYB5-F1
#
_cell.length_a   1.000
_cell.length_b   1.000
_cell.length_c   1.000
_cell.angle_alpha   90.00
_cell.angle_beta   90.00
_cell.angle_gamma   90.00
#
_symmetry.space_group_name_H-M   'P 1'
#
loop_
_entity.id
_entity.type
_entity.pdbx_description
1 polymer ?
#
loop_
_entity_poly.entity_id
_entity_poly.type
_entity_poly.pdbx_seq_one_letter_code
_entity_poly.pdbx_strand_id
1 'polypeptide(L)'
;MGRLNIDYIKYILKNKLLKIVPYKYRKPFILVFAVLSLYGYFKFMIILSARFFGTPSTYLLIMQNAVVSVLDILVRSFGQSGAAAILVLLAGILIYRYTRPVYKKNENKNEWHSKSLYYEINSVISLLYVVITVLAFIPLFIK
;
A
#
# COMPACT_ATOMS: atom_id res chain seq x y z
N MET A 1 11.49 10.74 -29.32
CA MET A 1 10.67 10.21 -28.21
C MET A 1 10.96 11.04 -26.96
N GLY A 2 9.95 11.74 -26.43
CA GLY A 2 10.15 12.66 -25.30
C GLY A 2 10.65 11.93 -24.07
N ARG A 3 11.84 12.29 -23.58
CA ARG A 3 12.37 11.76 -22.32
C ARG A 3 11.46 12.24 -21.19
N LEU A 4 10.88 11.31 -20.45
CA LEU A 4 10.17 11.60 -19.21
C LEU A 4 11.16 12.27 -18.24
N ASN A 5 10.98 13.57 -18.00
CA ASN A 5 11.80 14.30 -17.05
C ASN A 5 11.32 13.98 -15.62
N ILE A 6 12.02 13.05 -14.97
CA ILE A 6 11.71 12.56 -13.62
C ILE A 6 11.68 13.72 -12.62
N ASP A 7 12.56 14.72 -12.78
CA ASP A 7 12.60 15.89 -11.91
C ASP A 7 11.35 16.76 -12.08
N TYR A 8 10.82 16.86 -13.30
CA TYR A 8 9.58 17.58 -13.57
C TYR A 8 8.36 16.85 -12.99
N ILE A 9 8.30 15.52 -13.09
CA ILE A 9 7.24 14.72 -12.46
C ILE A 9 7.29 14.87 -10.95
N LYS A 10 8.49 14.80 -10.37
CA LYS A 10 8.73 15.00 -8.93
C LYS A 10 8.33 16.40 -8.49
N TYR A 11 8.60 17.41 -9.30
CA TYR A 11 8.17 18.79 -9.07
C TYR A 11 6.64 18.91 -9.06
N ILE A 12 5.95 18.31 -10.04
CA ILE A 12 4.47 18.33 -10.08
C ILE A 12 3.88 17.61 -8.86
N LEU A 13 4.34 16.40 -8.55
CA LEU A 13 3.83 15.64 -7.40
C LEU A 13 4.06 16.38 -6.07
N LYS A 14 5.27 16.87 -5.84
CA LYS A 14 5.66 17.45 -4.55
C LYS A 14 5.17 18.89 -4.39
N ASN A 15 5.19 19.67 -5.46
CA ASN A 15 5.02 21.11 -5.38
C ASN A 15 3.63 21.59 -5.83
N LYS A 16 2.89 20.82 -6.65
CA LYS A 16 1.49 21.12 -6.99
C LYS A 16 0.51 20.21 -6.25
N LEU A 17 0.61 18.89 -6.38
CA LEU A 17 -0.37 17.95 -5.81
C LEU A 17 -0.35 17.92 -4.27
N LEU A 18 0.83 17.71 -3.67
CA LEU A 18 0.96 17.64 -2.21
C LEU A 18 0.71 18.99 -1.50
N LYS A 19 0.80 20.12 -2.20
CA LYS A 19 0.50 21.44 -1.63
C LYS A 19 -1.00 21.72 -1.48
N ILE A 20 -1.85 21.10 -2.30
CA ILE A 20 -3.31 21.23 -2.22
C ILE A 20 -3.83 20.67 -0.88
N VAL A 21 -3.17 19.63 -0.36
CA VAL A 21 -3.54 19.01 0.92
C VAL A 21 -2.89 19.78 2.08
N PRO A 22 -3.67 20.22 3.11
CA PRO A 22 -3.12 20.91 4.27
C PRO A 22 -2.06 20.05 4.98
N TYR A 23 -0.99 20.67 5.50
CA TYR A 23 0.16 19.96 6.05
C TYR A 23 -0.20 18.89 7.09
N LYS A 24 -1.18 19.18 7.95
CA LYS A 24 -1.70 18.26 8.97
C LYS A 24 -2.26 16.95 8.40
N TYR A 25 -2.82 16.98 7.18
CA TYR A 25 -3.46 15.85 6.52
C TYR A 25 -2.61 15.20 5.42
N ARG A 26 -1.39 15.66 5.18
CA ARG A 26 -0.53 15.07 4.12
C ARG A 26 -0.17 13.61 4.39
N LYS A 27 0.27 13.29 5.61
CA LYS A 27 0.61 11.91 6.00
C LYS A 27 -0.57 10.93 5.85
N PRO A 28 -1.77 11.18 6.43
CA PRO A 28 -2.88 10.24 6.29
C PRO A 28 -3.33 10.14 4.83
N PHE A 29 -3.30 11.25 4.08
CA PHE A 29 -3.61 11.25 2.66
C PHE A 29 -2.64 10.37 1.85
N ILE A 30 -1.33 10.51 2.08
CA ILE A 30 -0.31 9.66 1.43
C ILE A 30 -0.56 8.18 1.74
N LEU A 31 -0.86 7.83 2.99
CA LEU A 31 -1.15 6.44 3.37
C LEU A 31 -2.36 5.88 2.62
N VAL A 32 -3.48 6.61 2.61
CA VAL A 32 -4.71 6.17 1.92
C VAL A 32 -4.44 5.99 0.42
N PHE A 33 -3.77 6.94 -0.22
CA PHE A 33 -3.40 6.83 -1.63
C PHE A 33 -2.40 5.69 -1.90
N ALA A 34 -1.48 5.42 -0.98
CA ALA A 34 -0.54 4.32 -1.11
C ALA A 34 -1.25 2.96 -1.05
N VAL A 35 -2.24 2.80 -0.18
CA VAL A 35 -3.06 1.58 -0.11
C VAL A 35 -3.96 1.44 -1.35
N LEU A 36 -4.61 2.52 -1.79
CA LEU A 36 -5.45 2.52 -3.00
C LEU A 36 -4.65 2.20 -4.26
N SER A 37 -3.46 2.81 -4.40
CA SER A 37 -2.56 2.53 -5.54
C SER A 37 -2.07 1.10 -5.53
N LEU A 38 -1.77 0.54 -4.35
CA LEU A 38 -1.36 -0.87 -4.23
C LEU A 38 -2.48 -1.82 -4.66
N TYR A 39 -3.72 -1.56 -4.25
CA TYR A 39 -4.89 -2.33 -4.70
C TYR A 39 -5.09 -2.22 -6.22
N GLY A 40 -5.01 -1.00 -6.76
CA GLY A 40 -5.10 -0.77 -8.20
C GLY A 40 -3.99 -1.50 -8.97
N TYR A 41 -2.77 -1.48 -8.44
CA TYR A 41 -1.64 -2.20 -9.00
C TYR A 41 -1.83 -3.71 -9.00
N PHE A 42 -2.32 -4.28 -7.89
CA PHE A 42 -2.64 -5.70 -7.81
C PHE A 42 -3.65 -6.13 -8.89
N LYS A 43 -4.76 -5.39 -9.04
CA LYS A 43 -5.75 -5.63 -10.10
C LYS A 43 -5.15 -5.48 -11.50
N PHE A 44 -4.34 -4.45 -11.70
CA PHE A 44 -3.63 -4.25 -12.96
C PHE A 44 -2.73 -5.43 -13.30
N MET A 45 -1.96 -5.95 -12.34
CA MET A 45 -1.06 -7.08 -12.55
C MET A 45 -1.81 -8.39 -12.86
N ILE A 46 -2.99 -8.61 -12.27
CA ILE A 46 -3.88 -9.72 -12.66
C ILE A 46 -4.27 -9.60 -14.15
N ILE A 47 -4.75 -8.43 -14.57
CA ILE A 47 -5.14 -8.19 -15.97
C ILE A 47 -3.94 -8.33 -16.90
N LEU A 48 -2.79 -7.79 -16.50
CA LEU A 48 -1.55 -7.85 -17.26
C LEU A 48 -1.10 -9.31 -17.45
N SER A 49 -1.07 -10.09 -16.37
CA SER A 49 -0.73 -11.51 -16.43
C SER A 49 -1.69 -12.29 -17.35
N ALA A 50 -3.00 -12.00 -17.29
CA ALA A 50 -3.98 -12.61 -18.18
C ALA A 50 -3.73 -12.30 -19.65
N ARG A 51 -3.32 -11.06 -19.97
CA ARG A 51 -2.97 -10.67 -21.34
C ARG A 51 -1.68 -11.33 -21.84
N PHE A 52 -0.68 -11.52 -20.97
CA PHE A 52 0.58 -12.14 -21.36
C PHE A 52 0.52 -13.67 -21.45
N PHE A 53 -0.22 -14.32 -20.55
CA PHE A 53 -0.23 -15.79 -20.41
C PHE A 53 -1.51 -16.46 -20.92
N GLY A 54 -2.52 -15.69 -21.34
CA GLY A 54 -3.84 -16.19 -21.71
C GLY A 54 -4.75 -16.51 -20.52
N THR A 55 -4.18 -16.63 -19.32
CA THR A 55 -4.90 -16.83 -18.05
C THR A 55 -4.31 -15.94 -16.94
N PRO A 56 -5.13 -15.47 -15.98
CA PRO A 56 -4.60 -14.70 -14.86
C PRO A 56 -3.64 -15.54 -14.01
N SER A 57 -2.62 -14.91 -13.42
CA SER A 57 -1.67 -15.60 -12.55
C SER A 57 -2.38 -16.30 -11.38
N THR A 58 -2.24 -17.62 -11.31
CA THR A 58 -2.79 -18.46 -10.24
C THR A 58 -2.31 -18.02 -8.87
N TYR A 59 -1.04 -17.60 -8.75
CA TYR A 59 -0.45 -17.12 -7.49
C TYR A 59 -1.11 -15.84 -6.98
N LEU A 60 -1.41 -14.90 -7.89
CA LEU A 60 -2.16 -13.69 -7.52
C LEU A 60 -3.59 -14.03 -7.13
N LEU A 61 -4.24 -14.98 -7.82
CA LEU A 61 -5.59 -15.42 -7.46
C LEU A 61 -5.65 -16.10 -6.09
N ILE A 62 -4.65 -16.93 -5.75
CA ILE A 62 -4.54 -17.54 -4.41
C ILE A 62 -4.43 -16.45 -3.34
N MET A 63 -3.59 -15.44 -3.57
CA MET A 63 -3.45 -14.31 -2.64
C MET A 63 -4.78 -13.54 -2.49
N GLN A 64 -5.50 -13.31 -3.59
CA GLN A 64 -6.82 -12.66 -3.55
C GLN A 64 -7.81 -13.49 -2.73
N ASN A 65 -7.86 -14.80 -2.95
CA ASN A 65 -8.77 -15.70 -2.25
C ASN A 65 -8.48 -15.76 -0.76
N ALA A 66 -7.21 -15.79 -0.35
CA ALA A 66 -6.82 -15.75 1.05
C ALA A 66 -7.34 -14.47 1.75
N VAL A 67 -7.20 -13.31 1.11
CA VAL A 67 -7.72 -12.04 1.65
C VAL A 67 -9.25 -12.05 1.75
N VAL A 68 -9.94 -12.55 0.73
CA VAL A 68 -11.41 -12.67 0.73
C VAL A 68 -11.87 -13.63 1.83
N SER A 69 -11.20 -14.76 2.02
CA SER A 69 -11.54 -15.71 3.10
C SER A 69 -11.43 -15.10 4.49
N VAL A 70 -10.40 -14.28 4.75
CA VAL A 70 -10.27 -13.56 6.03
C VAL A 70 -11.41 -12.57 6.21
N LEU A 71 -11.77 -11.83 5.16
CA LEU A 71 -12.92 -10.91 5.19
C LEU A 71 -14.24 -11.65 5.41
N ASP A 72 -14.44 -12.78 4.75
CA ASP A 72 -15.64 -13.61 4.88
C ASP A 72 -15.77 -14.15 6.31
N ILE A 73 -14.67 -14.58 6.94
CA ILE A 73 -14.67 -14.98 8.35
C ILE A 73 -15.11 -13.82 9.24
N LEU A 74 -14.55 -12.62 9.03
CA LEU A 74 -14.91 -11.43 9.79
C LEU A 74 -16.40 -11.08 9.63
N VAL A 75 -16.92 -11.14 8.41
CA VAL A 75 -18.34 -10.87 8.11
C VAL A 75 -19.25 -11.93 8.72
N ARG A 76 -18.86 -13.21 8.69
CA ARG A 76 -19.63 -14.29 9.32
C ARG A 76 -19.66 -14.17 10.84
N SER A 77 -18.58 -13.69 11.46
CA SER A 77 -18.50 -13.54 12.92
C SER A 77 -19.25 -12.32 13.47
N PHE A 78 -19.24 -11.19 12.75
CA PHE A 78 -19.75 -9.91 13.28
C PHE A 78 -20.91 -9.33 12.46
N GLY A 79 -21.35 -10.02 11.39
CA GLY A 79 -22.25 -9.45 10.39
C GLY A 79 -21.56 -8.40 9.52
N GLN A 80 -22.21 -8.00 8.43
CA GLN A 80 -21.65 -7.04 7.47
C GLN A 80 -21.37 -5.67 8.10
N SER A 81 -22.30 -5.15 8.89
CA SER A 81 -22.15 -3.86 9.59
C SER A 81 -21.07 -3.92 10.67
N GLY A 82 -20.97 -5.04 11.41
CA GLY A 82 -19.95 -5.22 12.45
C GLY A 82 -18.54 -5.35 11.86
N ALA A 83 -18.38 -6.13 10.79
CA ALA A 83 -17.11 -6.24 10.07
C ALA A 83 -16.66 -4.88 9.50
N ALA A 84 -17.58 -4.10 8.91
CA ALA A 84 -17.28 -2.76 8.44
C ALA A 84 -16.83 -1.83 9.57
N ALA A 85 -17.52 -1.86 10.72
CA ALA A 85 -17.15 -1.06 11.90
C ALA A 85 -15.74 -1.41 12.41
N ILE A 86 -15.41 -2.70 12.50
CA ILE A 86 -14.07 -3.17 12.91
C ILE A 86 -13.00 -2.68 11.94
N LEU A 87 -13.22 -2.80 10.63
CA LEU A 87 -12.28 -2.32 9.61
C LEU A 87 -12.07 -0.81 9.68
N VAL A 88 -13.14 -0.03 9.88
CA VAL A 88 -13.06 1.42 10.04
C VAL A 88 -12.29 1.79 11.30
N LEU A 89 -12.52 1.10 12.43
CA LEU A 89 -11.78 1.31 13.67
C LEU A 89 -10.29 1.00 13.50
N LEU A 90 -9.96 -0.14 12.89
CA LEU A 90 -8.58 -0.53 12.62
C LEU A 90 -7.88 0.47 11.69
N ALA A 91 -8.55 0.90 10.62
CA ALA A 91 -8.04 1.93 9.72
C ALA A 91 -7.82 3.27 10.45
N GLY A 92 -8.76 3.69 11.30
CA GLY A 92 -8.64 4.89 12.11
C GLY A 92 -7.46 4.83 13.08
N ILE A 93 -7.27 3.72 13.78
CA ILE A 93 -6.14 3.49 14.69
C ILE A 93 -4.81 3.54 13.91
N LEU A 94 -4.77 2.90 12.73
CA LEU A 94 -3.57 2.85 11.90
C LEU A 94 -3.21 4.24 11.37
N ILE A 95 -4.19 5.00 10.89
CA ILE A 95 -4.02 6.39 10.48
C ILE A 95 -3.52 7.25 11.65
N TYR A 96 -4.16 7.15 12.82
CA TYR A 96 -3.76 7.89 14.01
C TYR A 96 -2.30 7.60 14.38
N ARG A 97 -1.91 6.32 14.44
CA ARG A 97 -0.53 5.91 14.74
C ARG A 97 0.45 6.35 13.65
N TYR A 98 0.07 6.29 12.37
CA TYR A 98 0.89 6.73 11.24
C TYR A 98 1.18 8.24 11.27
N THR A 99 0.23 9.04 11.74
CA THR A 99 0.37 10.50 11.82
C THR A 99 1.13 10.99 13.04
N ARG A 100 1.22 10.18 14.10
CA ARG A 100 1.87 10.55 15.36
C ARG A 100 3.33 10.98 15.11
N PRO A 101 3.74 12.20 15.51
CA PRO A 101 5.12 12.61 15.41
C PRO A 101 5.98 11.75 16.35
N VAL A 102 7.13 11.28 15.85
CA VAL A 102 8.13 10.64 16.70
C VAL A 102 8.77 11.74 17.53
N TYR A 103 8.43 11.79 18.82
CA TYR A 103 9.08 12.70 19.74
C TYR A 103 10.53 12.27 19.91
N LYS A 104 11.46 13.19 19.61
CA LYS A 104 12.87 13.01 19.96
C LYS A 104 12.96 12.97 21.49
N LYS A 105 13.21 11.79 22.06
CA LYS A 105 13.88 11.75 23.36
C LYS A 105 15.34 12.10 23.05
N ASN A 106 15.82 13.21 23.60
CA ASN A 106 17.24 13.53 23.60
C ASN A 106 18.02 12.33 24.17
N GLU A 107 19.29 12.21 23.76
CA GLU A 107 20.28 11.21 24.20
C GLU A 107 20.38 9.94 23.34
N ASN A 108 20.86 10.09 22.10
CA ASN A 108 22.06 9.41 21.58
C ASN A 108 22.18 9.62 20.07
N LYS A 109 23.29 10.24 19.65
CA LYS A 109 23.55 10.61 18.24
C LYS A 109 23.90 9.42 17.33
N ASN A 110 23.85 8.17 17.84
CA ASN A 110 24.28 6.98 17.11
C ASN A 110 23.16 5.96 16.82
N GLU A 111 21.91 6.20 17.25
CA GLU A 111 20.77 5.37 16.85
C GLU A 111 19.81 6.19 15.99
N TRP A 112 20.24 6.39 14.74
CA TRP A 112 19.41 6.98 13.71
C TRP A 112 18.31 5.97 13.38
N HIS A 113 17.05 6.41 13.37
CA HIS A 113 15.83 5.62 13.26
C HIS A 113 15.25 5.10 14.59
N SER A 114 14.81 6.00 15.46
CA SER A 114 13.59 5.68 16.22
C SER A 114 12.46 5.39 15.21
N LYS A 115 12.24 4.09 14.98
CA LYS A 115 11.34 3.45 14.00
C LYS A 115 9.99 4.17 13.91
N SER A 116 9.88 5.13 13.00
CA SER A 116 8.57 5.73 12.73
C SER A 116 7.77 4.73 11.91
N LEU A 117 6.54 4.42 12.34
CA LEU A 117 5.61 3.57 11.59
C LEU A 117 5.41 4.02 10.14
N TYR A 118 5.62 5.32 9.86
CA TYR A 118 5.64 5.86 8.51
C TYR A 118 6.65 5.15 7.58
N TYR A 119 7.89 4.96 8.04
CA TYR A 119 8.94 4.32 7.26
C TYR A 119 8.70 2.81 7.14
N GLU A 120 8.26 2.16 8.22
CA GLU A 120 7.96 0.72 8.21
C GLU A 120 6.81 0.41 7.25
N ILE A 121 5.70 1.14 7.32
CA ILE A 121 4.55 0.93 6.43
C ILE A 121 4.92 1.21 4.98
N ASN A 122 5.69 2.26 4.69
CA ASN A 122 6.15 2.52 3.32
C ASN A 122 7.07 1.41 2.81
N SER A 123 7.94 0.86 3.66
CA SER A 123 8.80 -0.28 3.32
C SER A 123 7.97 -1.53 3.01
N VAL A 124 6.98 -1.84 3.85
CA VAL A 124 6.04 -2.96 3.62
C VAL A 124 5.27 -2.77 2.32
N ILE A 125 4.75 -1.58 2.04
CA ILE A 125 4.05 -1.29 0.77
C ILE A 125 5.00 -1.49 -0.42
N SER A 126 6.24 -1.01 -0.34
CA SER A 126 7.23 -1.21 -1.40
C SER A 126 7.54 -2.70 -1.61
N LEU A 127 7.67 -3.47 -0.54
CA LEU A 127 7.88 -4.91 -0.61
C LEU A 127 6.69 -5.61 -1.26
N LEU A 128 5.46 -5.19 -0.94
CA LEU A 128 4.24 -5.75 -1.55
C LEU A 128 4.20 -5.49 -3.06
N TYR A 129 4.60 -4.29 -3.53
CA TYR A 129 4.73 -4.04 -4.98
C TYR A 129 5.67 -5.04 -5.66
N VAL A 130 6.83 -5.31 -5.05
CA VAL A 130 7.80 -6.28 -5.57
C VAL A 130 7.21 -7.70 -5.56
N VAL A 131 6.62 -8.12 -4.44
CA VAL A 131 6.01 -9.46 -4.31
C VAL A 131 4.90 -9.66 -5.35
N ILE A 132 4.01 -8.69 -5.54
CA ILE A 132 2.95 -8.75 -6.55
C ILE A 132 3.56 -8.87 -7.95
N THR A 133 4.63 -8.10 -8.24
CA THR A 133 5.33 -8.18 -9.53
C THR A 133 5.86 -9.59 -9.76
N VAL A 134 6.57 -10.14 -8.78
CA VAL A 134 7.14 -11.49 -8.86
C VAL A 134 6.01 -12.50 -9.08
N LEU A 135 4.98 -12.53 -8.23
CA LEU A 135 3.85 -13.47 -8.34
C LEU A 135 3.11 -13.37 -9.69
N ALA A 136 3.03 -12.18 -10.29
CA ALA A 136 2.43 -12.00 -11.60
C ALA A 136 3.23 -12.71 -12.71
N PHE A 137 4.56 -12.75 -12.58
CA PHE A 137 5.49 -13.25 -13.60
C PHE A 137 6.13 -14.60 -13.26
N ILE A 138 5.91 -15.18 -12.08
CA ILE A 138 6.32 -16.55 -11.74
C ILE A 138 5.96 -17.57 -12.86
N PRO A 139 4.77 -17.50 -13.49
CA PRO A 139 4.44 -18.41 -14.60
C PRO A 139 5.43 -18.38 -15.79
N LEU A 140 6.26 -17.35 -15.95
CA LEU A 140 7.34 -17.32 -16.94
C LEU A 140 8.52 -18.24 -16.59
N PHE A 141 8.80 -18.41 -15.30
CA PHE A 141 10.00 -19.08 -14.82
C PHE A 141 9.77 -20.56 -14.50
N ILE A 142 8.51 -20.95 -14.30
CA ILE A 142 8.10 -22.33 -13.96
C ILE A 142 7.57 -23.07 -15.21
N LYS A 143 7.61 -22.43 -16.39
CA LYS A 143 7.32 -23.09 -17.66
C LYS A 143 8.48 -23.98 -18.11
#